data_AF-A0A815PQ55-F1
#
_entry.id   AF-A0A815PQ55-F1
#
_cell.length_a   1.000
_cell.length_b   1.000
_cell.length_c   1.000
_cell.angle_alpha   90.00
_cell.angle_beta   90.00
_cell.angle_gamma   90.00
#
_symmetry.space_group_name_H-M   'P 1'
#
loop_
_entity.id
_entity.type
_entity.pdbx_description
1 polymer ?
#
loop_
_entity_poly.entity_id
_entity_poly.type
_entity_poly.pdbx_seq_one_letter_code
_entity_poly.pdbx_strand_id
1 'polypeptide(L)'
;MINASVVCSLLTEKFSQSTGSRKISLQSPSAREEEVTNHLAELLNTIINCHEFTVESEISLDYISDDLTEDEIDQYAVSEDSELDPDFNDTDNDDSDGLLQKFSLDYMKKVIEYYDERNPLTGKRRRSWKGVKRRFKRVTHSSYISRFRAYIEKGGTRTQKWENINNYVYHKFEQARESNLPVITTKQVTSKEEVQHSADEFVSTVRNLLPKYNPDYVINTDQSGIQLEFYSTRTLSFKGERSTAINVRSKNATTHSFTVQPCVSLSGKLVGPLFLCLKEPAGYLSENVRGRLFKAPNIVVSCSKSGKLTTDLVKFWRDNVLLPSIASHHTLLISDCWPGQSNITGIYDNINKLYRLELPKHTTTQIQPLDLFYNNQHKYIARRMFDRVLLDGLDINLSE
;
A
#
# COMPACT_ATOMS: atom_id res chain seq x y z
N MET A 1 2.64 -40.48 -3.61
CA MET A 1 1.85 -39.25 -3.41
C MET A 1 1.74 -39.06 -1.91
N ILE A 2 2.14 -37.90 -1.40
CA ILE A 2 2.14 -37.61 0.05
C ILE A 2 0.71 -37.29 0.47
N ASN A 3 0.22 -37.89 1.54
CA ASN A 3 -1.08 -37.57 2.10
C ASN A 3 -0.95 -36.44 3.12
N ALA A 4 -1.44 -35.24 2.77
CA ALA A 4 -1.41 -34.07 3.65
C ALA A 4 -2.08 -34.33 5.01
N SER A 5 -3.14 -35.15 5.07
CA SER A 5 -3.78 -35.53 6.33
C SER A 5 -2.86 -36.34 7.24
N VAL A 6 -2.00 -37.19 6.66
CA VAL A 6 -1.00 -37.98 7.40
C VAL A 6 0.08 -37.06 7.94
N VAL A 7 0.63 -36.18 7.09
CA VAL A 7 1.67 -35.20 7.48
C VAL A 7 1.17 -34.25 8.57
N CYS A 8 -0.04 -33.68 8.42
CA CYS A 8 -0.66 -32.84 9.43
C CYS A 8 -0.86 -33.57 10.76
N SER A 9 -1.26 -34.85 10.73
CA SER A 9 -1.44 -35.63 11.95
C SER A 9 -0.12 -35.90 12.64
N LEU A 10 0.93 -36.24 11.90
CA LEU A 10 2.29 -36.45 12.42
C LEU A 10 2.88 -35.15 13.01
N LEU A 11 2.66 -34.00 12.33
CA LEU A 11 3.05 -32.70 12.86
C LEU A 11 2.30 -32.39 14.15
N THR A 12 0.98 -32.60 14.15
CA THR A 12 0.15 -32.44 15.36
C THR A 12 0.70 -33.30 16.49
N GLU A 13 1.02 -34.57 16.25
CA GLU A 13 1.60 -35.45 17.28
C GLU A 13 2.95 -34.93 17.80
N LYS A 14 3.84 -34.48 16.92
CA LYS A 14 5.15 -33.91 17.31
C LYS A 14 5.02 -32.65 18.16
N PHE A 15 4.03 -31.81 17.91
CA PHE A 15 3.82 -30.55 18.66
C PHE A 15 2.84 -30.68 19.83
N SER A 16 2.06 -31.78 19.93
CA SER A 16 1.04 -31.98 20.97
C SER A 16 1.55 -32.63 22.25
N GLN A 17 2.86 -32.60 22.55
CA GLN A 17 3.38 -33.14 23.82
C GLN A 17 2.92 -32.37 25.08
N SER A 18 2.01 -31.40 24.99
CA SER A 18 1.45 -30.66 26.13
C SER A 18 -0.08 -30.68 26.27
N THR A 19 -0.84 -31.21 25.31
CA THR A 19 -2.31 -31.30 25.44
C THR A 19 -2.82 -32.66 24.97
N GLY A 20 -3.23 -33.50 25.93
CA GLY A 20 -3.73 -34.84 25.66
C GLY A 20 -4.93 -34.83 24.71
N SER A 21 -4.69 -35.10 23.43
CA SER A 21 -5.73 -35.28 22.42
C SER A 21 -5.58 -36.61 21.69
N ARG A 22 -6.73 -37.18 21.32
CA ARG A 22 -6.96 -38.57 20.87
C ARG A 22 -6.10 -38.97 19.66
N LYS A 23 -5.48 -40.16 19.76
CA LYS A 23 -4.89 -40.89 18.64
C LYS A 23 -5.95 -41.16 17.56
N ILE A 24 -5.84 -40.49 16.43
CA ILE A 24 -6.58 -40.83 15.21
C ILE A 24 -5.88 -42.05 14.60
N SER A 25 -6.64 -43.12 14.37
CA SER A 25 -6.15 -44.35 13.73
C SER A 25 -5.75 -44.05 12.28
N LEU A 26 -4.45 -44.09 11.97
CA LEU A 26 -3.89 -43.85 10.64
C LEU A 26 -3.35 -45.14 10.01
N GLN A 27 -3.35 -45.19 8.68
CA GLN A 27 -2.46 -46.08 7.92
C GLN A 27 -1.00 -45.76 8.30
N SER A 28 -0.14 -46.78 8.31
CA SER A 28 1.29 -46.60 8.59
C SER A 28 1.90 -45.55 7.64
N PRO A 29 2.51 -44.47 8.15
CA PRO A 29 3.09 -43.42 7.31
C PRO A 29 4.21 -43.98 6.43
N SER A 30 4.34 -43.43 5.23
CA SER A 30 5.48 -43.72 4.35
C SER A 30 6.75 -43.00 4.83
N ALA A 31 7.92 -43.55 4.52
CA ALA A 31 9.21 -42.92 4.86
C ALA A 31 9.32 -41.46 4.36
N ARG A 32 8.72 -41.18 3.19
CA ARG A 32 8.69 -39.83 2.61
C ARG A 32 7.76 -38.88 3.35
N GLU A 33 6.64 -39.37 3.88
CA GLU A 33 5.76 -38.56 4.74
C GLU A 33 6.45 -38.22 6.06
N GLU A 34 7.16 -39.17 6.67
CA GLU A 34 7.93 -38.94 7.88
C GLU A 34 9.06 -37.92 7.66
N GLU A 35 9.81 -38.04 6.57
CA GLU A 35 10.87 -37.09 6.18
C GLU A 35 10.34 -35.66 6.07
N VAL A 36 9.22 -35.48 5.36
CA VAL A 36 8.59 -34.18 5.17
C VAL A 36 8.07 -33.62 6.48
N THR A 37 7.43 -34.44 7.31
CA THR A 37 7.02 -34.04 8.66
C THR A 37 8.22 -33.60 9.49
N ASN A 38 9.34 -34.33 9.45
CA ASN A 38 10.54 -33.98 10.21
C ASN A 38 11.11 -32.63 9.78
N HIS A 39 11.26 -32.38 8.48
CA HIS A 39 11.73 -31.08 7.97
C HIS A 39 10.78 -29.94 8.34
N LEU A 40 9.45 -30.13 8.18
CA LEU A 40 8.46 -29.11 8.57
C LEU A 40 8.50 -28.85 10.08
N ALA A 41 8.66 -29.89 10.91
CA ALA A 41 8.76 -29.75 12.36
C ALA A 41 10.03 -29.01 12.79
N GLU A 42 11.17 -29.27 12.14
CA GLU A 42 12.42 -28.55 12.40
C GLU A 42 12.31 -27.06 12.02
N LEU A 43 11.71 -26.77 10.85
CA LEU A 43 11.41 -25.40 10.43
C LEU A 43 10.54 -24.67 11.45
N LEU A 44 9.42 -25.29 11.86
CA LEU A 44 8.51 -24.72 12.85
C LEU A 44 9.20 -24.50 14.21
N ASN A 45 9.99 -25.45 14.70
CA ASN A 45 10.77 -25.29 15.93
C ASN A 45 11.81 -24.17 15.82
N THR A 46 12.48 -24.03 14.69
CA THR A 46 13.44 -22.94 14.45
C THR A 46 12.74 -21.58 14.56
N ILE A 47 11.53 -21.47 14.02
CA ILE A 47 10.72 -20.24 14.05
C ILE A 47 10.22 -19.95 15.46
N ILE A 48 9.68 -20.95 16.17
CA ILE A 48 9.19 -20.82 17.55
C ILE A 48 10.31 -20.33 18.50
N ASN A 49 11.54 -20.83 18.30
CA ASN A 49 12.68 -20.48 19.14
C ASN A 49 13.49 -19.28 18.61
N CYS A 50 13.02 -18.61 17.56
CA CYS A 50 13.70 -17.45 17.01
C CYS A 50 13.45 -16.22 17.90
N HIS A 51 14.46 -15.80 18.66
CA HIS A 51 14.39 -14.61 19.52
C HIS A 51 14.80 -13.31 18.80
N GLU A 52 15.32 -13.40 17.58
CA GLU A 52 15.59 -12.24 16.73
C GLU A 52 14.52 -12.11 15.66
N PHE A 53 13.82 -10.98 15.69
CA PHE A 53 12.81 -10.61 14.70
C PHE A 53 13.44 -9.58 13.77
N THR A 54 13.95 -10.03 12.62
CA THR A 54 14.35 -9.13 11.54
C THR A 54 13.12 -8.83 10.70
N VAL A 55 12.52 -7.65 10.90
CA VAL A 55 11.56 -7.10 9.94
C VAL A 55 12.35 -6.72 8.71
N GLU A 56 12.40 -7.59 7.70
CA GLU A 56 12.75 -7.14 6.37
C GLU A 56 11.58 -6.30 5.86
N SER A 57 11.65 -4.98 6.07
CA SER A 57 10.78 -4.05 5.36
C SER A 57 11.21 -4.05 3.90
N GLU A 58 10.47 -4.80 3.07
CA GLU A 58 10.58 -4.67 1.63
C GLU A 58 9.98 -3.31 1.24
N ILE A 59 10.84 -2.30 1.06
CA ILE A 59 10.47 -1.12 0.27
C ILE A 59 10.50 -1.59 -1.18
N SER A 60 9.41 -2.20 -1.65
CA SER A 60 9.26 -2.35 -3.09
C SER A 60 9.06 -0.95 -3.67
N LEU A 61 9.76 -0.64 -4.76
CA LEU A 61 9.51 0.55 -5.59
C LEU A 61 8.24 0.34 -6.43
N ASP A 62 7.23 -0.35 -5.88
CA ASP A 62 5.95 -0.51 -6.54
C ASP A 62 5.23 0.82 -6.36
N TYR A 63 5.18 1.57 -7.45
CA TYR A 63 4.42 2.80 -7.58
C TYR A 63 2.93 2.44 -7.49
N ILE A 64 2.43 2.24 -6.27
CA ILE A 64 0.99 2.28 -6.02
C ILE A 64 0.64 3.75 -6.14
N SER A 65 0.11 4.12 -7.31
CA SER A 65 -0.40 5.46 -7.55
C SER A 65 -1.58 5.69 -6.60
N ASP A 66 -1.33 6.34 -5.47
CA ASP A 66 -2.34 6.78 -4.50
C ASP A 66 -3.40 7.76 -5.07
N ASP A 67 -3.35 8.05 -6.38
CA ASP A 67 -4.32 8.90 -7.09
C ASP A 67 -5.42 8.11 -7.83
N LEU A 68 -5.43 6.77 -7.78
CA LEU A 68 -6.58 5.99 -8.25
C LEU A 68 -7.59 5.80 -7.13
N THR A 69 -8.82 6.25 -7.35
CA THR A 69 -9.94 5.96 -6.44
C THR A 69 -10.21 4.45 -6.43
N GLU A 70 -10.65 3.87 -5.31
CA GLU A 70 -10.94 2.42 -5.21
C GLU A 70 -11.94 1.95 -6.29
N ASP A 71 -12.79 2.86 -6.80
CA ASP A 71 -13.72 2.60 -7.91
C ASP A 71 -13.03 2.50 -9.29
N GLU A 72 -11.84 3.07 -9.47
CA GLU A 72 -11.04 2.96 -10.71
C GLU A 72 -10.22 1.67 -10.75
N ILE A 73 -9.81 1.11 -9.60
CA ILE A 73 -9.04 -0.14 -9.52
C ILE A 73 -9.84 -1.32 -10.11
N ASP A 74 -11.18 -1.32 -9.95
CA ASP A 74 -12.04 -2.37 -10.50
C ASP A 74 -12.27 -2.23 -12.03
N GLN A 75 -12.03 -1.06 -12.63
CA GLN A 75 -12.15 -0.87 -14.08
C GLN A 75 -10.85 -1.19 -14.85
N TYR A 76 -9.68 -1.05 -14.22
CA TYR A 76 -8.39 -1.31 -14.89
C TYR A 76 -8.00 -2.81 -14.95
N ALA A 77 -8.81 -3.71 -14.39
CA ALA A 77 -8.59 -5.16 -14.53
C ALA A 77 -9.13 -5.75 -15.87
N VAL A 78 -9.71 -4.94 -16.76
CA VAL A 78 -10.22 -5.39 -18.07
C VAL A 78 -9.96 -4.35 -19.17
N SER A 79 -8.72 -4.28 -19.67
CA SER A 79 -8.40 -3.98 -21.08
C SER A 79 -6.88 -3.86 -21.29
N GLU A 80 -6.27 -4.92 -21.80
CA GLU A 80 -5.09 -4.76 -22.67
C GLU A 80 -5.60 -4.29 -24.04
N ASP A 81 -4.80 -3.45 -24.70
CA ASP A 81 -4.99 -2.80 -26.01
C ASP A 81 -5.76 -1.46 -26.02
N SER A 82 -5.01 -0.35 -25.98
CA SER A 82 -4.98 0.63 -27.09
C SER A 82 -4.05 1.81 -26.79
N GLU A 83 -3.00 1.90 -27.62
CA GLU A 83 -2.44 3.10 -28.26
C GLU A 83 -2.14 4.36 -27.42
N LEU A 84 -0.84 4.66 -27.40
CA LEU A 84 -0.24 5.97 -27.18
C LEU A 84 -0.95 7.06 -28.00
N ASP A 85 -1.33 8.16 -27.36
CA ASP A 85 -1.57 9.43 -28.06
C ASP A 85 -0.68 10.54 -27.47
N PRO A 86 0.24 11.12 -28.27
CA PRO A 86 1.01 12.29 -27.92
C PRO A 86 0.36 13.53 -28.54
N ASP A 87 -0.34 14.36 -27.76
CA ASP A 87 -0.60 15.73 -28.22
C ASP A 87 -0.72 16.75 -27.09
N PHE A 88 0.41 17.37 -26.77
CA PHE A 88 0.48 18.58 -25.98
C PHE A 88 0.24 19.77 -26.93
N ASN A 89 -1.03 20.09 -27.15
CA ASN A 89 -1.43 21.17 -28.05
C ASN A 89 -1.20 22.54 -27.38
N ASP A 90 0.01 23.08 -27.54
CA ASP A 90 0.39 24.42 -27.10
C ASP A 90 0.05 25.43 -28.21
N THR A 91 -1.23 25.78 -28.32
CA THR A 91 -1.69 26.87 -29.20
C THR A 91 -2.24 28.01 -28.37
N ASP A 92 -1.34 28.82 -27.80
CA ASP A 92 -1.60 30.23 -27.56
C ASP A 92 -0.55 31.06 -28.31
N ASN A 93 -0.93 31.42 -29.53
CA ASN A 93 -0.32 32.48 -30.33
C ASN A 93 -0.41 33.81 -29.56
N ASP A 94 0.67 34.20 -28.89
CA ASP A 94 0.87 35.60 -28.50
C ASP A 94 2.21 36.10 -29.07
N ASP A 95 2.14 36.67 -30.28
CA ASP A 95 3.19 37.43 -30.97
C ASP A 95 3.76 38.61 -30.14
N SER A 96 3.31 38.80 -28.90
CA SER A 96 3.86 39.76 -27.94
C SER A 96 5.19 39.31 -27.28
N ASP A 97 5.53 38.01 -27.33
CA ASP A 97 6.69 37.44 -26.60
C ASP A 97 8.05 37.63 -27.32
N GLY A 98 8.06 37.83 -28.63
CA GLY A 98 9.30 37.99 -29.41
C GLY A 98 10.15 39.23 -29.06
N LEU A 99 9.57 40.19 -28.33
CA LEU A 99 10.28 41.38 -27.84
C LEU A 99 10.85 41.24 -26.44
N LEU A 100 10.39 40.25 -25.68
CA LEU A 100 10.71 40.03 -24.27
C LEU A 100 12.05 39.31 -24.06
N GLN A 101 12.48 38.46 -25.00
CA GLN A 101 13.79 37.79 -24.97
C GLN A 101 14.98 38.76 -25.20
N LYS A 102 14.72 39.99 -25.68
CA LYS A 102 15.78 40.91 -26.10
C LYS A 102 16.31 41.84 -25.02
N PHE A 103 15.77 41.90 -23.79
CA PHE A 103 16.21 42.88 -22.79
C PHE A 103 16.20 42.34 -21.35
N SER A 104 17.27 42.59 -20.59
CA SER A 104 17.30 42.26 -19.15
C SER A 104 16.52 43.30 -18.31
N LEU A 105 16.04 42.90 -17.14
CA LEU A 105 15.28 43.77 -16.22
C LEU A 105 16.10 45.00 -15.78
N ASP A 106 17.40 44.80 -15.51
CA ASP A 106 18.35 45.87 -15.20
C ASP A 106 18.53 46.85 -16.38
N TYR A 107 18.58 46.33 -17.61
CA TYR A 107 18.63 47.17 -18.81
C TYR A 107 17.34 47.99 -18.98
N MET A 108 16.17 47.40 -18.73
CA MET A 108 14.89 48.10 -18.76
C MET A 108 14.86 49.24 -17.72
N LYS A 109 15.32 48.99 -16.48
CA LYS A 109 15.41 49.99 -15.41
C LYS A 109 16.28 51.19 -15.84
N LYS A 110 17.47 50.91 -16.39
CA LYS A 110 18.41 51.96 -16.89
C LYS A 110 17.81 52.80 -18.02
N VAL A 111 17.01 52.18 -18.91
CA VAL A 111 16.31 52.91 -19.98
C VAL A 111 15.23 53.84 -19.42
N ILE A 112 14.43 53.36 -18.47
CA ILE A 112 13.36 54.14 -17.84
C ILE A 112 13.92 55.29 -17.00
N GLU A 113 14.94 55.03 -16.18
CA GLU A 113 15.61 56.06 -15.38
C GLU A 113 16.17 57.20 -16.25
N TYR A 114 16.82 56.86 -17.37
CA TYR A 114 17.29 57.85 -18.33
C TYR A 114 16.15 58.59 -19.04
N TYR A 115 15.06 57.89 -19.38
CA TYR A 115 13.90 58.48 -20.03
C TYR A 115 13.19 59.46 -19.08
N ASP A 116 13.05 59.12 -17.80
CA ASP A 116 12.28 59.88 -16.81
C ASP A 116 13.09 60.96 -16.05
N GLU A 117 14.38 61.09 -16.35
CA GLU A 117 15.25 62.16 -15.82
C GLU A 117 14.64 63.56 -16.04
N ARG A 118 14.35 64.28 -14.95
CA ARG A 118 13.79 65.64 -14.95
C ARG A 118 14.82 66.68 -14.50
N ASN A 119 14.68 67.90 -15.00
CA ASN A 119 15.54 69.01 -14.60
C ASN A 119 15.11 69.47 -13.19
N PRO A 120 16.01 69.47 -12.20
CA PRO A 120 15.67 69.82 -10.82
C PRO A 120 15.16 71.26 -10.65
N LEU A 121 15.50 72.18 -11.56
CA LEU A 121 15.11 73.59 -11.48
C LEU A 121 13.80 73.91 -12.20
N THR A 122 13.42 73.13 -13.21
CA THR A 122 12.25 73.45 -14.07
C THR A 122 11.18 72.37 -14.07
N GLY A 123 11.42 71.21 -13.45
CA GLY A 123 10.50 70.07 -13.42
C GLY A 123 10.22 69.42 -14.78
N LYS A 124 10.70 70.03 -15.87
CA LYS A 124 10.55 69.56 -17.24
C LYS A 124 11.51 68.41 -17.52
N ARG A 125 11.07 67.54 -18.42
CA ARG A 125 11.80 66.34 -18.79
C ARG A 125 13.07 66.69 -19.57
N ARG A 126 14.23 66.18 -19.16
CA ARG A 126 15.52 66.52 -19.77
C ARG A 126 15.73 65.87 -21.13
N ARG A 127 15.11 64.71 -21.36
CA ARG A 127 15.41 63.84 -22.49
C ARG A 127 14.22 63.69 -23.42
N SER A 128 14.47 63.87 -24.71
CA SER A 128 13.51 63.56 -25.77
C SER A 128 13.65 62.10 -26.21
N TRP A 129 12.62 61.56 -26.86
CA TRP A 129 12.66 60.23 -27.46
C TRP A 129 13.85 60.05 -28.42
N LYS A 130 14.19 61.10 -29.19
CA LYS A 130 15.36 61.10 -30.08
C LYS A 130 16.68 60.90 -29.32
N GLY A 131 16.78 61.41 -28.09
CA GLY A 131 17.91 61.19 -27.19
C GLY A 131 17.99 59.75 -26.68
N VAL A 132 16.84 59.16 -26.33
CA VAL A 132 16.75 57.76 -25.88
C VAL A 132 17.11 56.79 -27.00
N LYS A 133 16.59 57.00 -28.21
CA LYS A 133 16.93 56.19 -29.39
C LYS A 133 18.42 56.26 -29.76
N ARG A 134 19.07 57.41 -29.51
CA ARG A 134 20.53 57.58 -29.75
C ARG A 134 21.37 56.80 -28.75
N ARG A 135 20.99 56.82 -27.46
CA ARG A 135 21.75 56.16 -26.37
C ARG A 135 21.46 54.66 -26.29
N PHE A 136 20.22 54.26 -26.45
CA PHE A 136 19.76 52.88 -26.34
C PHE A 136 19.31 52.36 -27.71
N LYS A 137 20.28 52.07 -28.58
CA LYS A 137 20.03 51.69 -29.98
C LYS A 137 19.11 50.49 -30.17
N ARG A 138 19.06 49.59 -29.19
CA ARG A 138 18.18 48.40 -29.19
C ARG A 138 16.70 48.78 -28.98
N VAL A 139 16.41 49.92 -28.36
CA VAL A 139 15.04 50.39 -28.07
C VAL A 139 14.53 51.18 -29.27
N THR A 140 13.96 50.47 -30.25
CA THR A 140 13.64 51.02 -31.57
C THR A 140 12.32 51.82 -31.61
N HIS A 141 11.37 51.48 -30.74
CA HIS A 141 10.03 52.08 -30.68
C HIS A 141 9.75 52.74 -29.33
N SER A 142 9.03 53.87 -29.35
CA SER A 142 8.68 54.62 -28.15
C SER A 142 7.74 53.84 -27.22
N SER A 143 6.97 52.90 -27.77
CA SER A 143 6.09 51.99 -27.04
C SER A 143 6.82 51.09 -26.05
N TYR A 144 8.13 50.85 -26.21
CA TYR A 144 8.92 50.08 -25.24
C TYR A 144 8.98 50.73 -23.87
N ILE A 145 8.91 52.06 -23.78
CA ILE A 145 8.95 52.73 -22.48
C ILE A 145 7.74 52.32 -21.65
N SER A 146 6.53 52.39 -22.22
CA SER A 146 5.31 51.99 -21.52
C SER A 146 5.35 50.52 -21.13
N ARG A 147 5.85 49.65 -22.02
CA ARG A 147 6.02 48.21 -21.74
C ARG A 147 7.05 47.93 -20.64
N PHE A 148 8.22 48.58 -20.67
CA PHE A 148 9.26 48.44 -19.66
C PHE A 148 8.78 48.88 -18.27
N ARG A 149 8.00 49.97 -18.17
CA ARG A 149 7.37 50.35 -16.89
C ARG A 149 6.46 49.24 -16.36
N ALA A 150 5.58 48.71 -17.20
CA ALA A 150 4.68 47.63 -16.82
C ALA A 150 5.42 46.35 -16.39
N TYR A 151 6.55 46.02 -17.02
CA TYR A 151 7.35 44.85 -16.63
C TYR A 151 8.14 45.06 -15.33
N ILE A 152 8.66 46.27 -15.09
CA ILE A 152 9.35 46.60 -13.84
C ILE A 152 8.37 46.56 -12.67
N GLU A 153 7.17 47.12 -12.84
CA GLU A 153 6.10 47.09 -11.84
C GLU A 153 5.65 45.65 -11.53
N LYS A 154 5.56 44.80 -12.55
CA LYS A 154 5.22 43.38 -12.40
C LYS A 154 6.39 42.49 -11.94
N GLY A 155 7.54 43.05 -11.59
CA GLY A 155 8.68 42.29 -11.04
C GLY A 155 9.44 41.43 -12.05
N GLY A 156 9.43 41.78 -13.34
CA GLY A 156 10.18 41.10 -14.40
C GLY A 156 9.32 40.51 -15.51
N THR A 157 9.99 39.94 -16.51
CA THR A 157 9.32 39.33 -17.67
C THR A 157 8.75 37.96 -17.33
N ARG A 158 7.77 37.50 -18.13
CA ARG A 158 7.23 36.12 -18.03
C ARG A 158 8.37 35.09 -18.11
N THR A 159 9.29 35.26 -19.07
CA THR A 159 10.45 34.38 -19.27
C THR A 159 11.39 34.35 -18.06
N GLN A 160 11.72 35.50 -17.45
CA GLN A 160 12.58 35.52 -16.26
C GLN A 160 11.93 34.82 -15.08
N LYS A 161 10.62 34.97 -14.91
CA LYS A 161 9.87 34.23 -13.89
C LYS A 161 9.87 32.73 -14.19
N TRP A 162 9.69 32.36 -15.46
CA TRP A 162 9.73 30.97 -15.90
C TRP A 162 11.11 30.34 -15.70
N GLU A 163 12.18 31.06 -16.02
CA GLU A 163 13.57 30.63 -15.82
C GLU A 163 13.90 30.47 -14.33
N ASN A 164 13.42 31.38 -13.47
CA ASN A 164 13.55 31.24 -12.02
C ASN A 164 12.80 30.02 -11.48
N ILE A 165 11.58 29.77 -11.96
CA ILE A 165 10.81 28.59 -11.60
C ILE A 165 11.53 27.33 -12.08
N ASN A 166 12.00 27.30 -13.33
CA ASN A 166 12.71 26.17 -13.91
C ASN A 166 14.00 25.85 -13.14
N ASN A 167 14.80 26.88 -12.82
CA ASN A 167 16.03 26.71 -12.04
C ASN A 167 15.75 26.22 -10.62
N TYR A 168 14.70 26.74 -9.97
CA TYR A 168 14.27 26.29 -8.65
C TYR A 168 13.83 24.83 -8.66
N VAL A 169 12.98 24.44 -9.63
CA VAL A 169 12.50 23.07 -9.80
C VAL A 169 13.65 22.12 -10.11
N TYR A 170 14.57 22.51 -11.00
CA TYR A 170 15.76 21.73 -11.35
C TYR A 170 16.68 21.51 -10.13
N HIS A 171 16.95 22.55 -9.34
CA HIS A 171 17.74 22.41 -8.13
C HIS A 171 17.06 21.52 -7.07
N LYS A 172 15.73 21.59 -6.95
CA LYS A 172 14.98 20.68 -6.08
C LYS A 172 15.06 19.23 -6.55
N PHE A 173 15.05 19.01 -7.87
CA PHE A 173 15.25 17.69 -8.46
C PHE A 173 16.65 17.13 -8.19
N GLU A 174 17.71 17.93 -8.38
CA GLU A 174 19.09 17.52 -8.05
C GLU A 174 19.22 17.16 -6.57
N GLN A 175 18.70 18.00 -5.67
CA GLN A 175 18.70 17.73 -4.23
C GLN A 175 17.99 16.42 -3.87
N ALA A 176 16.84 16.13 -4.50
CA ALA A 176 16.10 14.90 -4.28
C ALA A 176 16.89 13.67 -4.76
N ARG A 177 17.54 13.76 -5.92
CA ARG A 177 18.40 12.69 -6.46
C ARG A 177 19.62 12.42 -5.59
N GLU A 178 20.30 13.46 -5.12
CA GLU A 178 21.47 13.32 -4.23
C GLU A 178 21.08 12.68 -2.88
N SER A 179 19.89 13.01 -2.39
CA SER A 179 19.38 12.53 -1.11
C SER A 179 18.63 11.18 -1.23
N ASN A 180 18.54 10.59 -2.44
CA ASN A 180 17.66 9.46 -2.76
C ASN A 180 16.22 9.64 -2.23
N LEU A 181 15.74 10.88 -2.17
CA LEU A 181 14.38 11.16 -1.74
C LEU A 181 13.44 10.86 -2.92
N PRO A 182 12.38 10.06 -2.72
CA PRO A 182 11.36 9.89 -3.75
C PRO A 182 10.75 11.25 -4.08
N VAL A 183 10.54 11.52 -5.37
CA VAL A 183 9.84 12.72 -5.83
C VAL A 183 8.36 12.54 -5.45
N ILE A 184 7.92 13.28 -4.44
CA ILE A 184 6.55 13.24 -3.94
C ILE A 184 5.88 14.60 -4.11
N THR A 185 4.58 14.60 -4.37
CA THR A 185 3.81 15.85 -4.52
C THR A 185 3.54 16.49 -3.15
N THR A 186 3.30 17.81 -3.11
CA THR A 186 2.91 18.49 -1.86
C THR A 186 1.64 17.89 -1.25
N LYS A 187 0.71 17.45 -2.11
CA LYS A 187 -0.51 16.72 -1.71
C LYS A 187 -0.18 15.42 -0.96
N GLN A 188 0.84 14.67 -1.41
CA GLN A 188 1.32 13.46 -0.74
C GLN A 188 2.03 13.71 0.59
N VAL A 189 2.66 14.88 0.76
CA VAL A 189 3.29 15.27 2.04
C VAL A 189 2.22 15.65 3.06
N THR A 190 1.30 16.53 2.69
CA THR A 190 0.20 16.95 3.57
C THR A 190 -0.71 15.77 3.93
N SER A 191 -1.01 14.89 2.97
CA SER A 191 -1.78 13.68 3.26
C SER A 191 -1.07 12.75 4.24
N LYS A 192 0.26 12.62 4.19
CA LYS A 192 1.01 11.83 5.18
C LYS A 192 0.92 12.41 6.59
N GLU A 193 1.02 13.72 6.74
CA GLU A 193 0.86 14.38 8.04
C GLU A 193 -0.56 14.22 8.60
N GLU A 194 -1.58 14.36 7.74
CA GLU A 194 -2.98 14.15 8.11
C GLU A 194 -3.26 12.70 8.52
N VAL A 195 -2.75 11.73 7.76
CA VAL A 195 -2.88 10.29 8.07
C VAL A 195 -2.18 9.97 9.39
N GLN A 196 -0.97 10.49 9.62
CA GLN A 196 -0.25 10.30 10.88
C GLN A 196 -1.03 10.89 12.05
N HIS A 197 -1.53 12.12 11.92
CA HIS A 197 -2.31 12.76 12.97
C HIS A 197 -3.58 11.96 13.31
N SER A 198 -4.28 11.47 12.29
CA SER A 198 -5.47 10.64 12.47
C SER A 198 -5.14 9.30 13.16
N ALA A 199 -4.02 8.69 12.79
CA ALA A 199 -3.52 7.48 13.45
C ALA A 199 -3.22 7.72 14.94
N ASP A 200 -2.54 8.82 15.27
CA ASP A 200 -2.19 9.19 16.65
C ASP A 200 -3.43 9.47 17.51
N GLU A 201 -4.43 10.17 16.95
CA GLU A 201 -5.71 10.43 17.61
C GLU A 201 -6.48 9.13 17.87
N PHE A 202 -6.53 8.23 16.89
CA PHE A 202 -7.18 6.93 17.03
C PHE A 202 -6.50 6.09 18.12
N VAL A 203 -5.17 5.98 18.09
CA VAL A 203 -4.41 5.24 19.10
C VAL A 203 -4.62 5.82 20.49
N SER A 204 -4.67 7.15 20.62
CA SER A 204 -4.97 7.82 21.89
C SER A 204 -6.37 7.48 22.39
N THR A 205 -7.35 7.47 21.49
CA THR A 205 -8.74 7.07 21.78
C THR A 205 -8.81 5.62 22.27
N VAL A 206 -8.17 4.69 21.56
CA VAL A 206 -8.10 3.28 21.94
C VAL A 206 -7.47 3.14 23.33
N ARG A 207 -6.31 3.76 23.58
CA ARG A 207 -5.61 3.71 24.88
C ARG A 207 -6.49 4.18 26.04
N ASN A 208 -7.31 5.20 25.83
CA ASN A 208 -8.25 5.69 26.85
C ASN A 208 -9.44 4.74 27.08
N LEU A 209 -9.79 3.92 26.08
CA LEU A 209 -10.85 2.93 26.18
C LEU A 209 -10.38 1.60 26.79
N LEU A 210 -9.15 1.17 26.52
CA LEU A 210 -8.62 -0.13 26.95
C LEU A 210 -8.89 -0.47 28.43
N PRO A 211 -8.70 0.43 29.42
CA PRO A 211 -8.92 0.11 30.83
C PRO A 211 -10.36 -0.27 31.19
N LYS A 212 -11.33 0.01 30.31
CA LYS A 212 -12.76 -0.29 30.52
C LYS A 212 -13.14 -1.71 30.10
N TYR A 213 -12.23 -2.43 29.45
CA TYR A 213 -12.48 -3.76 28.89
C TYR A 213 -11.52 -4.78 29.50
N ASN A 214 -11.96 -6.03 29.55
CA ASN A 214 -11.06 -7.14 29.84
C ASN A 214 -10.16 -7.38 28.61
N PRO A 215 -8.82 -7.50 28.76
CA PRO A 215 -7.90 -7.74 27.66
C PRO A 215 -8.21 -8.96 26.78
N ASP A 216 -8.86 -10.00 27.32
CA ASP A 216 -9.30 -11.17 26.54
C ASP A 216 -10.45 -10.83 25.55
N TYR A 217 -11.14 -9.71 25.74
CA TYR A 217 -12.28 -9.25 24.93
C TYR A 217 -12.04 -7.87 24.28
N VAL A 218 -10.79 -7.44 24.21
CA VAL A 218 -10.35 -6.41 23.25
C VAL A 218 -9.77 -7.16 22.05
N ILE A 219 -10.46 -7.15 20.93
CA ILE A 219 -10.19 -8.02 19.78
C ILE A 219 -9.77 -7.17 18.58
N ASN A 220 -8.66 -7.53 17.95
CA ASN A 220 -8.32 -7.05 16.62
C ASN A 220 -8.56 -8.15 15.58
N THR A 221 -9.08 -7.77 14.42
CA THR A 221 -9.29 -8.67 13.29
C THR A 221 -8.91 -7.97 11.99
N ASP A 222 -8.44 -8.77 11.05
CA ASP A 222 -8.02 -8.29 9.74
C ASP A 222 -8.04 -9.42 8.72
N GLN A 223 -8.26 -9.08 7.46
CA GLN A 223 -8.25 -10.04 6.37
C GLN A 223 -6.86 -10.07 5.72
N SER A 224 -6.31 -11.27 5.52
CA SER A 224 -5.04 -11.43 4.82
C SER A 224 -5.15 -12.43 3.68
N GLY A 225 -4.73 -12.02 2.48
CA GLY A 225 -4.58 -12.93 1.35
C GLY A 225 -3.33 -13.80 1.49
N ILE A 226 -3.48 -15.10 1.30
CA ILE A 226 -2.39 -16.07 1.20
C ILE A 226 -2.38 -16.64 -0.21
N GLN A 227 -1.28 -16.42 -0.94
CA GLN A 227 -1.09 -17.00 -2.27
C GLN A 227 -1.02 -18.53 -2.17
N LEU A 228 -1.58 -19.21 -3.17
CA LEU A 228 -1.52 -20.67 -3.25
C LEU A 228 -0.09 -21.15 -3.48
N GLU A 229 0.76 -20.35 -4.12
CA GLU A 229 2.19 -20.59 -4.26
C GLU A 229 2.97 -19.30 -3.98
N PHE A 230 3.86 -19.36 -2.98
CA PHE A 230 4.86 -18.31 -2.76
C PHE A 230 6.10 -18.59 -3.59
N TYR A 231 6.72 -17.52 -4.09
CA TYR A 231 8.01 -17.56 -4.77
C TYR A 231 8.82 -16.32 -4.39
N SER A 232 10.14 -16.43 -4.50
CA SER A 232 11.03 -15.27 -4.29
C SER A 232 10.96 -14.33 -5.49
N THR A 233 10.65 -13.06 -5.23
CA THR A 233 10.79 -11.97 -6.22
C THR A 233 12.25 -11.52 -6.38
N ARG A 234 13.15 -12.02 -5.52
CA ARG A 234 14.58 -11.74 -5.55
C ARG A 234 15.35 -12.90 -6.16
N THR A 235 16.34 -12.57 -6.98
CA THR A 235 17.19 -13.52 -7.70
C THR A 235 18.63 -13.03 -7.68
N LEU A 236 19.59 -13.96 -7.63
CA LEU A 236 21.03 -13.67 -7.75
C LEU A 236 21.43 -13.57 -9.24
N SER A 237 20.69 -12.77 -10.02
CA SER A 237 21.03 -12.53 -11.42
C SER A 237 21.94 -11.32 -11.61
N PHE A 238 22.41 -11.13 -12.84
CA PHE A 238 23.30 -10.03 -13.21
C PHE A 238 22.56 -8.69 -13.18
N LYS A 239 23.17 -7.70 -12.53
CA LYS A 239 22.65 -6.32 -12.49
C LYS A 239 22.51 -5.75 -13.90
N GLY A 240 21.31 -5.26 -14.23
CA GLY A 240 21.00 -4.66 -15.53
C GLY A 240 20.41 -5.62 -16.57
N GLU A 241 20.15 -6.88 -16.20
CA GLU A 241 19.43 -7.82 -17.06
C GLU A 241 17.97 -7.39 -17.26
N ARG A 242 17.48 -7.48 -18.51
CA ARG A 242 16.10 -7.05 -18.85
C ARG A 242 15.03 -8.02 -18.35
N SER A 243 15.36 -9.30 -18.25
CA SER A 243 14.44 -10.34 -17.79
C SER A 243 15.21 -11.47 -17.14
N THR A 244 14.80 -11.86 -15.94
CA THR A 244 15.31 -13.04 -15.26
C THR A 244 14.20 -14.07 -15.14
N ALA A 245 14.45 -15.29 -15.61
CA ALA A 245 13.50 -16.39 -15.45
C ALA A 245 13.55 -16.94 -14.02
N ILE A 246 12.38 -17.11 -13.41
CA ILE A 246 12.21 -17.74 -12.11
C ILE A 246 11.37 -19.01 -12.33
N ASN A 247 11.76 -20.09 -11.67
CA ASN A 247 11.01 -21.33 -11.73
C ASN A 247 9.93 -21.33 -10.64
N VAL A 248 8.68 -21.58 -11.05
CA VAL A 248 7.53 -21.78 -10.19
C VAL A 248 6.77 -23.01 -10.68
N ARG A 249 6.06 -23.71 -9.81
CA ARG A 249 5.29 -24.90 -10.23
C ARG A 249 4.06 -24.51 -11.03
N SER A 250 3.36 -23.46 -10.60
CA SER A 250 2.12 -23.03 -11.22
C SER A 250 2.00 -21.51 -11.23
N LYS A 251 2.10 -20.92 -12.42
CA LYS A 251 1.79 -19.49 -12.65
C LYS A 251 0.40 -19.09 -12.16
N ASN A 252 -0.55 -20.02 -12.14
CA ASN A 252 -1.89 -19.74 -11.65
C ASN A 252 -1.94 -19.70 -10.11
N ALA A 253 -1.17 -20.55 -9.44
CA ALA A 253 -1.09 -20.58 -7.99
C ALA A 253 -0.36 -19.34 -7.43
N THR A 254 0.52 -18.72 -8.22
CA THR A 254 1.18 -17.47 -7.83
C THR A 254 0.28 -16.24 -7.91
N THR A 255 -0.79 -16.27 -8.71
CA THR A 255 -1.72 -15.14 -8.91
C THR A 255 -3.05 -15.33 -8.18
N HIS A 256 -3.30 -16.51 -7.61
CA HIS A 256 -4.51 -16.80 -6.86
C HIS A 256 -4.20 -16.98 -5.39
N SER A 257 -5.13 -16.50 -4.57
CA SER A 257 -5.05 -16.56 -3.13
C SER A 257 -6.37 -17.01 -2.54
N PHE A 258 -6.30 -17.47 -1.30
CA PHE A 258 -7.44 -17.56 -0.40
C PHE A 258 -7.27 -16.52 0.70
N THR A 259 -8.37 -16.12 1.33
CA THR A 259 -8.32 -15.16 2.43
C THR A 259 -8.40 -15.87 3.76
N VAL A 260 -7.55 -15.47 4.70
CA VAL A 260 -7.62 -15.83 6.11
C VAL A 260 -8.05 -14.63 6.93
N GLN A 261 -8.86 -14.84 7.96
CA GLN A 261 -9.24 -13.78 8.89
C GLN A 261 -9.15 -14.28 10.33
N PRO A 262 -8.02 -14.02 11.02
CA PRO A 262 -7.86 -14.29 12.44
C PRO A 262 -8.53 -13.22 13.31
N CYS A 263 -8.74 -13.58 14.58
CA CYS A 263 -9.10 -12.67 15.66
C CYS A 263 -8.07 -12.86 16.78
N VAL A 264 -7.43 -11.78 17.21
CA VAL A 264 -6.45 -11.82 18.30
C VAL A 264 -6.87 -10.86 19.39
N SER A 265 -6.85 -11.32 20.64
CA SER A 265 -7.14 -10.49 21.80
C SER A 265 -5.93 -9.62 22.18
N LEU A 266 -6.16 -8.56 22.95
CA LEU A 266 -5.09 -7.74 23.54
C LEU A 266 -4.17 -8.56 24.46
N SER A 267 -4.68 -9.63 25.08
CA SER A 267 -3.88 -10.59 25.85
C SER A 267 -3.00 -11.52 25.00
N GLY A 268 -3.04 -11.39 23.67
CA GLY A 268 -2.24 -12.17 22.74
C GLY A 268 -2.80 -13.57 22.44
N LYS A 269 -4.08 -13.81 22.72
CA LYS A 269 -4.74 -15.11 22.45
C LYS A 269 -5.48 -15.06 21.13
N LEU A 270 -5.50 -16.19 20.41
CA LEU A 270 -6.43 -16.38 19.31
C LEU A 270 -7.86 -16.52 19.87
N VAL A 271 -8.79 -15.77 19.29
CA VAL A 271 -10.19 -15.73 19.70
C VAL A 271 -11.04 -16.45 18.66
N GLY A 272 -11.61 -17.60 19.05
CA GLY A 272 -12.46 -18.37 18.15
C GLY A 272 -11.70 -19.15 17.06
N PRO A 273 -12.44 -19.81 16.16
CA PRO A 273 -11.86 -20.51 15.03
C PRO A 273 -11.30 -19.53 13.98
N LEU A 274 -10.26 -19.93 13.25
CA LEU A 274 -9.76 -19.20 12.09
C LEU A 274 -10.77 -19.25 10.96
N PHE A 275 -11.07 -18.11 10.35
CA PHE A 275 -11.93 -18.08 9.16
C PHE A 275 -11.12 -18.16 7.88
N LEU A 276 -11.54 -19.03 6.97
CA LEU A 276 -10.96 -19.21 5.64
C LEU A 276 -12.01 -18.96 4.57
N CYS A 277 -11.69 -18.11 3.60
CA CYS A 277 -12.47 -17.92 2.38
C CYS A 277 -11.69 -18.48 1.19
N LEU A 278 -12.13 -19.63 0.68
CA LEU A 278 -11.53 -20.27 -0.49
C LEU A 278 -12.04 -19.65 -1.79
N LYS A 279 -11.25 -19.78 -2.86
CA LYS A 279 -11.66 -19.40 -4.21
C LYS A 279 -12.35 -20.58 -4.89
N GLU A 280 -13.62 -20.40 -5.23
CA GLU A 280 -14.44 -21.39 -5.95
C GLU A 280 -15.08 -20.74 -7.18
N PRO A 281 -14.84 -21.22 -8.41
CA PRO A 281 -15.36 -20.57 -9.63
C PRO A 281 -16.88 -20.37 -9.62
N ALA A 282 -17.61 -21.30 -9.02
CA ALA A 282 -19.07 -21.23 -8.90
C ALA A 282 -19.55 -20.28 -7.78
N GLY A 283 -18.65 -19.88 -6.87
CA GLY A 283 -18.94 -19.05 -5.70
C GLY A 283 -19.55 -19.80 -4.52
N TYR A 284 -19.67 -21.14 -4.60
CA TYR A 284 -20.15 -21.99 -3.53
C TYR A 284 -19.36 -23.31 -3.47
N LEU A 285 -19.23 -23.87 -2.28
CA LEU A 285 -18.65 -25.20 -2.07
C LEU A 285 -19.68 -26.28 -2.43
N SER A 286 -19.42 -27.05 -3.48
CA SER A 286 -20.25 -28.22 -3.81
C SER A 286 -20.16 -29.30 -2.74
N GLU A 287 -21.18 -30.17 -2.64
CA GLU A 287 -21.22 -31.24 -1.63
C GLU A 287 -20.02 -32.19 -1.74
N ASN A 288 -19.58 -32.46 -2.98
CA ASN A 288 -18.38 -33.27 -3.24
C ASN A 288 -17.11 -32.63 -2.69
N VAL A 289 -16.96 -31.31 -2.82
CA VAL A 289 -15.81 -30.58 -2.29
C VAL A 289 -15.89 -30.55 -0.75
N ARG A 290 -17.06 -30.24 -0.17
CA ARG A 290 -17.28 -30.26 1.28
C ARG A 290 -16.98 -31.60 1.93
N GLY A 291 -17.29 -32.70 1.23
CA GLY A 291 -17.01 -34.06 1.70
C GLY A 291 -15.51 -34.41 1.75
N ARG A 292 -14.69 -33.77 0.90
CA ARG A 292 -13.24 -34.02 0.78
C ARG A 292 -12.39 -32.99 1.53
N LEU A 293 -12.93 -31.81 1.82
CA LEU A 293 -12.22 -30.77 2.55
C LEU A 293 -11.78 -31.27 3.93
N PHE A 294 -10.54 -30.96 4.26
CA PHE A 294 -10.00 -31.20 5.59
C PHE A 294 -10.83 -30.43 6.63
N LYS A 295 -11.28 -31.13 7.67
CA LYS A 295 -12.11 -30.55 8.74
C LYS A 295 -11.27 -30.42 10.00
N ALA A 296 -10.88 -29.19 10.32
CA ALA A 296 -10.25 -28.87 11.59
C ALA A 296 -11.29 -28.27 12.57
N PRO A 297 -11.24 -28.60 13.87
CA PRO A 297 -12.21 -28.11 14.85
C PRO A 297 -12.09 -26.60 15.11
N ASN A 298 -10.93 -26.01 14.80
CA ASN A 298 -10.61 -24.59 14.99
C ASN A 298 -10.61 -23.79 13.68
N ILE A 299 -11.29 -24.28 12.64
CA ILE A 299 -11.38 -23.60 11.35
C ILE A 299 -12.83 -23.54 10.89
N VAL A 300 -13.27 -22.36 10.46
CA VAL A 300 -14.54 -22.15 9.75
C VAL A 300 -14.21 -21.81 8.30
N VAL A 301 -14.74 -22.61 7.37
CA VAL A 301 -14.47 -22.47 5.94
C VAL A 301 -15.71 -21.96 5.21
N SER A 302 -15.51 -20.97 4.34
CA SER A 302 -16.45 -20.53 3.32
C SER A 302 -15.73 -20.33 1.99
N CYS A 303 -16.41 -19.81 0.97
CA CYS A 303 -15.80 -19.52 -0.32
C CYS A 303 -16.45 -18.33 -1.03
N SER A 304 -15.73 -17.79 -2.02
CA SER A 304 -16.24 -16.82 -2.98
C SER A 304 -15.63 -17.07 -4.36
N LYS A 305 -16.15 -16.39 -5.40
CA LYS A 305 -15.59 -16.51 -6.77
C LYS A 305 -14.14 -16.07 -6.88
N SER A 306 -13.73 -15.09 -6.07
CA SER A 306 -12.38 -14.52 -6.08
C SER A 306 -11.49 -15.02 -4.95
N GLY A 307 -12.06 -15.68 -3.94
CA GLY A 307 -11.39 -15.96 -2.66
C GLY A 307 -11.43 -14.79 -1.68
N LYS A 308 -11.81 -13.58 -2.13
CA LYS A 308 -11.96 -12.38 -1.28
C LYS A 308 -13.29 -12.40 -0.52
N LEU A 309 -13.37 -11.68 0.60
CA LEU A 309 -14.62 -11.53 1.34
C LEU A 309 -15.56 -10.52 0.66
N THR A 310 -16.85 -10.78 0.83
CA THR A 310 -17.94 -9.85 0.53
C THR A 310 -18.60 -9.42 1.84
N THR A 311 -19.43 -8.38 1.81
CA THR A 311 -20.24 -7.93 2.96
C THR A 311 -21.02 -9.08 3.61
N ASP A 312 -21.58 -9.99 2.82
CA ASP A 312 -22.32 -11.15 3.34
C ASP A 312 -21.40 -12.22 3.94
N LEU A 313 -20.18 -12.37 3.43
CA LEU A 313 -19.18 -13.24 4.06
C LEU A 313 -18.66 -12.66 5.38
N VAL A 314 -18.58 -11.33 5.51
CA VAL A 314 -18.29 -10.69 6.79
C VAL A 314 -19.42 -10.94 7.80
N LYS A 315 -20.69 -10.84 7.37
CA LYS A 315 -21.84 -11.22 8.24
C LYS A 315 -21.76 -12.69 8.64
N PHE A 316 -21.44 -13.58 7.70
CA PHE A 316 -21.25 -14.99 7.99
C PHE A 316 -20.13 -15.23 9.01
N TRP A 317 -18.98 -14.59 8.83
CA TRP A 317 -17.87 -14.64 9.78
C TRP A 317 -18.30 -14.12 11.15
N ARG A 318 -18.97 -12.96 11.21
CA ARG A 318 -19.47 -12.38 12.45
C ARG A 318 -20.35 -13.38 13.22
N ASP A 319 -21.31 -13.98 12.53
CA ASP A 319 -22.31 -14.86 13.16
C ASP A 319 -21.75 -16.23 13.54
N ASN A 320 -20.78 -16.75 12.79
CA ASN A 320 -20.27 -18.11 12.98
C ASN A 320 -18.91 -18.16 13.69
N VAL A 321 -18.20 -17.03 13.80
CA VAL A 321 -16.86 -16.94 14.38
C VAL A 321 -16.84 -15.96 15.54
N LEU A 322 -17.11 -14.67 15.29
CA LEU A 322 -16.95 -13.63 16.31
C LEU A 322 -17.96 -13.78 17.46
N LEU A 323 -19.26 -13.78 17.16
CA LEU A 323 -20.31 -13.77 18.18
C LEU A 323 -20.30 -15.02 19.09
N PRO A 324 -20.11 -16.24 18.57
CA PRO A 324 -19.95 -17.43 19.42
C PRO A 324 -18.73 -17.33 20.35
N SER A 325 -17.66 -16.67 19.90
CA SER A 325 -16.39 -16.62 20.64
C SER A 325 -16.38 -15.61 21.78
N ILE A 326 -17.21 -14.57 21.70
CA ILE A 326 -17.29 -13.54 22.75
C ILE A 326 -18.36 -13.82 23.80
N ALA A 327 -19.27 -14.78 23.57
CA ALA A 327 -20.24 -15.29 24.55
C ALA A 327 -20.96 -14.22 25.42
N SER A 328 -21.37 -13.10 24.82
CA SER A 328 -22.01 -11.95 25.50
C SER A 328 -21.15 -11.18 26.51
N HIS A 329 -19.82 -11.26 26.42
CA HIS A 329 -18.90 -10.39 27.16
C HIS A 329 -18.89 -8.98 26.55
N HIS A 330 -18.60 -7.99 27.40
CA HIS A 330 -18.39 -6.63 26.93
C HIS A 330 -17.10 -6.57 26.12
N THR A 331 -17.25 -6.38 24.81
CA THR A 331 -16.21 -6.59 23.81
C THR A 331 -15.92 -5.31 23.06
N LEU A 332 -14.64 -5.00 22.90
CA LEU A 332 -14.15 -3.96 22.00
C LEU A 332 -13.57 -4.62 20.76
N LEU A 333 -14.16 -4.39 19.59
CA LEU A 333 -13.65 -4.88 18.31
C LEU A 333 -12.92 -3.75 17.57
N ILE A 334 -11.71 -4.01 17.09
CA ILE A 334 -10.90 -3.09 16.29
C ILE A 334 -10.68 -3.73 14.92
N SER A 335 -11.08 -3.06 13.85
CA SER A 335 -10.99 -3.56 12.46
C SER A 335 -10.84 -2.42 11.47
N ASP A 336 -10.40 -2.71 10.25
CA ASP A 336 -10.23 -1.73 9.18
C ASP A 336 -11.54 -1.03 8.76
N CYS A 337 -11.41 -0.01 7.90
CA CYS A 337 -12.51 0.74 7.32
C CYS A 337 -12.92 0.25 5.93
N TRP A 338 -12.69 -1.02 5.59
CA TRP A 338 -13.05 -1.54 4.28
C TRP A 338 -14.55 -1.38 4.04
N PRO A 339 -15.01 -0.88 2.86
CA PRO A 339 -16.41 -0.55 2.63
C PRO A 339 -17.40 -1.67 2.98
N GLY A 340 -17.05 -2.94 2.71
CA GLY A 340 -17.92 -4.08 2.99
C GLY A 340 -18.01 -4.51 4.46
N GLN A 341 -17.24 -3.89 5.36
CA GLN A 341 -17.43 -4.03 6.81
C GLN A 341 -17.47 -2.70 7.57
N SER A 342 -17.49 -1.58 6.84
CA SER A 342 -17.46 -0.24 7.43
C SER A 342 -18.69 0.03 8.31
N ASN A 343 -18.62 1.04 9.18
CA ASN A 343 -19.74 1.44 10.05
C ASN A 343 -21.01 1.78 9.25
N ILE A 344 -20.86 2.23 7.99
CA ILE A 344 -21.98 2.53 7.08
C ILE A 344 -22.82 1.28 6.77
N THR A 345 -22.19 0.09 6.77
CA THR A 345 -22.88 -1.17 6.48
C THR A 345 -23.82 -1.62 7.59
N GLY A 346 -23.66 -1.08 8.80
CA GLY A 346 -24.42 -1.47 9.99
C GLY A 346 -24.27 -2.94 10.39
N ILE A 347 -23.23 -3.65 9.91
CA ILE A 347 -23.01 -5.06 10.23
C ILE A 347 -22.87 -5.29 11.74
N TYR A 348 -22.36 -4.32 12.48
CA TYR A 348 -22.13 -4.44 13.92
C TYR A 348 -23.17 -3.70 14.75
N ASP A 349 -24.18 -3.11 14.11
CA ASP A 349 -25.22 -2.34 14.78
C ASP A 349 -26.12 -3.25 15.61
N ASN A 350 -26.55 -2.74 16.76
CA ASN A 350 -27.48 -3.42 17.67
C ASN A 350 -26.99 -4.77 18.21
N ILE A 351 -25.69 -5.07 18.11
CA ILE A 351 -25.10 -6.25 18.74
C ILE A 351 -24.85 -5.94 20.21
N ASN A 352 -25.57 -6.64 21.07
CA ASN A 352 -25.48 -6.43 22.51
C ASN A 352 -24.05 -6.60 23.01
N LYS A 353 -23.55 -5.62 23.77
CA LYS A 353 -22.22 -5.62 24.40
C LYS A 353 -21.03 -5.69 23.44
N LEU A 354 -21.23 -5.41 22.16
CA LEU A 354 -20.13 -5.25 21.19
C LEU A 354 -20.01 -3.78 20.81
N TYR A 355 -18.83 -3.20 21.04
CA TYR A 355 -18.48 -1.89 20.55
C TYR A 355 -17.37 -2.01 19.51
N ARG A 356 -17.59 -1.50 18.30
CA ARG A 356 -16.61 -1.52 17.22
C ARG A 356 -15.93 -0.15 17.09
N LEU A 357 -14.61 -0.17 16.99
CA LEU A 357 -13.79 0.92 16.52
C LEU A 357 -13.25 0.58 15.13
N GLU A 358 -13.49 1.51 14.22
CA GLU A 358 -13.01 1.44 12.84
C GLU A 358 -11.71 2.23 12.73
N LEU A 359 -10.67 1.61 12.16
CA LEU A 359 -9.42 2.32 11.89
C LEU A 359 -9.66 3.46 10.88
N PRO A 360 -8.98 4.60 11.00
CA PRO A 360 -9.04 5.64 9.98
C PRO A 360 -8.46 5.16 8.65
N LYS A 361 -8.97 5.72 7.55
CA LYS A 361 -8.50 5.42 6.19
C LYS A 361 -6.99 5.64 6.05
N HIS A 362 -6.33 4.79 5.28
CA HIS A 362 -4.90 4.87 4.96
C HIS A 362 -3.94 4.73 6.16
N THR A 363 -4.42 4.31 7.34
CA THR A 363 -3.59 4.13 8.54
C THR A 363 -3.15 2.69 8.79
N THR A 364 -3.56 1.73 7.95
CA THR A 364 -3.30 0.29 8.14
C THR A 364 -1.82 -0.02 8.35
N THR A 365 -0.94 0.53 7.52
CA THR A 365 0.51 0.31 7.60
C THR A 365 1.17 0.87 8.86
N GLN A 366 0.46 1.68 9.65
CA GLN A 366 0.99 2.34 10.85
C GLN A 366 0.41 1.76 12.13
N ILE A 367 -0.88 1.40 12.14
CA ILE A 367 -1.60 1.11 13.39
C ILE A 367 -2.51 -0.11 13.33
N GLN A 368 -2.55 -0.89 12.25
CA GLN A 368 -3.26 -2.17 12.22
C GLN A 368 -2.40 -3.28 12.87
N PRO A 369 -2.72 -3.75 14.10
CA PRO A 369 -1.85 -4.66 14.83
C PRO A 369 -1.65 -6.01 14.13
N LEU A 370 -2.70 -6.54 13.50
CA LEU A 370 -2.61 -7.81 12.78
C LEU A 370 -1.64 -7.70 11.61
N ASP A 371 -1.73 -6.66 10.77
CA ASP A 371 -0.79 -6.47 9.66
C ASP A 371 0.64 -6.22 10.10
N LEU A 372 0.86 -5.44 11.17
CA LEU A 372 2.21 -5.15 11.65
C LEU A 372 2.90 -6.36 12.30
N PHE A 373 2.15 -7.21 13.00
CA PHE A 373 2.74 -8.23 13.87
C PHE A 373 2.33 -9.66 13.51
N TYR A 374 1.02 -9.95 13.40
CA TYR A 374 0.52 -11.32 13.31
C TYR A 374 0.55 -11.86 11.87
N ASN A 375 0.11 -11.06 10.90
CA ASN A 375 -0.12 -11.50 9.54
C ASN A 375 1.20 -11.80 8.81
N ASN A 376 2.23 -11.00 9.08
CA ASN A 376 3.54 -11.22 8.46
C ASN A 376 4.18 -12.54 8.88
N GLN A 377 3.93 -13.00 10.11
CA GLN A 377 4.52 -14.25 10.61
C GLN A 377 4.03 -15.46 9.81
N HIS A 378 2.73 -15.57 9.55
CA HIS A 378 2.20 -16.71 8.79
C HIS A 378 2.67 -16.69 7.33
N LYS A 379 2.75 -15.52 6.69
CA LYS A 379 3.27 -15.38 5.33
C LYS A 379 4.74 -15.77 5.25
N TYR A 380 5.53 -15.37 6.25
CA TYR A 380 6.93 -15.75 6.34
C TYR A 380 7.12 -17.25 6.51
N ILE A 381 6.35 -17.88 7.40
CA ILE A 381 6.36 -19.34 7.58
C ILE A 381 6.03 -20.04 6.26
N ALA A 382 4.93 -19.64 5.62
CA ALA A 382 4.52 -20.22 4.35
C ALA A 382 5.61 -20.06 3.27
N ARG A 383 6.15 -18.84 3.10
CA ARG A 383 7.23 -18.57 2.16
C ARG A 383 8.44 -19.46 2.40
N ARG A 384 8.89 -19.62 3.64
CA ARG A 384 10.02 -20.53 3.96
C ARG A 384 9.73 -21.99 3.61
N MET A 385 8.50 -22.45 3.78
CA MET A 385 8.11 -23.81 3.38
C MET A 385 8.22 -23.98 1.85
N PHE A 386 7.71 -23.02 1.08
CA PHE A 386 7.84 -23.02 -0.38
C PHE A 386 9.29 -22.96 -0.84
N ASP A 387 10.08 -22.07 -0.24
CA ASP A 387 11.51 -21.94 -0.54
C ASP A 387 12.25 -23.25 -0.26
N ARG A 388 11.97 -23.92 0.86
CA ARG A 388 12.63 -25.18 1.20
C ARG A 388 12.26 -26.31 0.23
N VAL A 389 10.98 -26.43 -0.11
CA VAL A 389 10.51 -27.42 -1.10
C VAL A 389 11.21 -27.22 -2.45
N LEU A 390 11.40 -25.97 -2.86
CA LEU A 390 12.08 -25.63 -4.10
C LEU A 390 13.59 -25.91 -4.03
N LEU A 391 14.26 -25.42 -2.98
CA LEU A 391 15.73 -25.52 -2.81
C LEU A 391 16.22 -26.96 -2.68
N ASP A 392 15.46 -27.80 -1.97
CA ASP A 392 15.79 -29.20 -1.77
C ASP A 392 15.32 -30.09 -2.92
N GLY A 393 14.58 -29.54 -3.89
CA GLY A 393 14.00 -30.32 -4.99
C GLY A 393 12.97 -31.35 -4.51
N LEU A 394 12.26 -31.09 -3.41
CA LEU A 394 11.27 -32.02 -2.87
C LEU A 394 10.08 -32.08 -3.82
N ASP A 395 9.70 -33.26 -4.27
CA ASP A 395 8.53 -33.44 -5.13
C ASP A 395 7.22 -33.41 -4.29
N ILE A 396 6.89 -32.22 -3.79
CA ILE A 396 5.73 -31.94 -2.93
C ILE A 396 5.04 -30.71 -3.49
N ASN A 397 3.75 -30.81 -3.80
CA ASN A 397 2.96 -29.64 -4.12
C ASN A 397 2.29 -29.12 -2.85
N LEU A 398 2.74 -27.96 -2.34
CA LEU A 398 2.13 -27.31 -1.18
C LEU A 398 0.84 -26.54 -1.53
N SER A 399 0.53 -26.39 -2.82
CA SER A 399 -0.67 -25.70 -3.32
C SER A 399 -1.86 -26.63 -3.56
N GLU A 400 -1.65 -27.95 -3.45
CA GLU A 400 -2.66 -29.02 -3.49
C GLU A 400 -2.92 -29.57 -2.09
#